data_AF-A0A2W7JJ37-F1
#
_entry.id   AF-A0A2W7JJ37-F1
#
_cell.length_a   1.000
_cell.length_b   1.000
_cell.length_c   1.000
_cell.angle_alpha   90.00
_cell.angle_beta   90.00
_cell.angle_gamma   90.00
#
_symmetry.space_group_name_H-M   'P 1'
#
loop_
_entity.id
_entity.type
_entity.pdbx_description
1 polymer ?
#
loop_
_entity_poly.entity_id
_entity_poly.type
_entity_poly.pdbx_seq_one_letter_code
_entity_poly.pdbx_strand_id
1 'polypeptide(L)' 'MSSVTTLGIKLDGETRARLKSVSAKLDRTSHWFMKKAILQLIEKVEAGARIEDIIGKEFLEKDSLRHSIALRRHMNSGS' A
#
# COMPACT_ATOMS: atom_id res chain seq x y z
N MET A 1 21.70 -3.62 -14.88
CA MET A 1 21.59 -2.59 -13.82
C MET A 1 20.14 -2.52 -13.38
N SER A 2 19.84 -2.76 -12.10
CA SER A 2 18.49 -2.59 -11.54
C SER A 2 18.17 -1.11 -11.45
N SER A 3 17.23 -0.61 -12.26
CA SER A 3 16.77 0.77 -12.21
C SER A 3 16.03 1.03 -10.88
N VAL A 4 16.31 2.17 -10.24
CA VAL A 4 15.60 2.61 -9.02
C VAL A 4 14.69 3.76 -9.40
N THR A 5 13.41 3.66 -9.03
CA THR A 5 12.41 4.71 -9.25
C THR A 5 11.84 5.18 -7.92
N THR A 6 11.72 6.49 -7.76
CA THR A 6 11.08 7.10 -6.58
C THR A 6 9.57 7.17 -6.80
N LEU A 7 8.81 6.58 -5.88
CA LEU A 7 7.35 6.66 -5.86
C LEU A 7 6.89 7.57 -4.71
N GLY A 8 6.01 8.52 -5.00
CA GLY A 8 5.40 9.40 -4.01
C GLY A 8 4.06 8.85 -3.52
N ILE A 9 3.87 8.79 -2.20
CA ILE A 9 2.61 8.41 -1.56
C ILE A 9 2.03 9.63 -0.86
N LYS A 10 0.77 9.96 -1.14
CA LYS A 10 0.04 11.05 -0.48
C LYS A 10 -0.50 10.54 0.85
N LEU A 11 -0.12 11.21 1.93
CA LEU A 11 -0.60 10.95 3.29
C LEU A 11 -1.11 12.26 3.90
N ASP A 12 -2.16 12.19 4.69
CA ASP A 12 -2.55 13.30 5.55
C ASP A 12 -1.52 13.52 6.69
N GLY A 13 -1.61 14.65 7.37
CA GLY A 13 -0.67 15.04 8.43
C GLY A 13 -0.65 14.07 9.60
N GLU A 14 -1.81 13.54 9.99
CA GLU A 14 -1.95 12.60 11.11
C GLU A 14 -1.27 11.27 10.78
N THR A 15 -1.58 10.70 9.62
CA THR A 15 -0.98 9.44 9.15
C THR A 15 0.54 9.57 9.03
N ARG A 16 1.04 10.69 8.50
CA ARG A 16 2.49 10.96 8.42
C ARG A 16 3.15 11.02 9.80
N ALA A 17 2.51 11.67 10.78
CA ALA A 17 3.02 11.75 12.15
C ALA A 17 3.06 10.36 12.82
N ARG A 18 2.00 9.57 12.64
CA ARG A 18 1.92 8.18 13.11
C ARG A 18 3.02 7.32 12.49
N LEU A 19 3.23 7.40 11.18
CA LEU A 19 4.29 6.69 10.47
C LEU A 19 5.69 7.03 11.04
N LYS A 20 5.97 8.32 11.27
CA LYS A 20 7.24 8.76 11.85
C LYS A 20 7.44 8.20 13.26
N SER A 21 6.39 8.22 14.08
CA SER A 21 6.41 7.72 15.46
C SER A 21 6.68 6.22 15.50
N VAL A 22 5.95 5.41 14.72
CA VAL A 22 6.14 3.94 14.71
C VAL A 22 7.50 3.53 14.15
N SER A 23 8.00 4.21 13.12
CA SER A 23 9.34 3.90 12.59
C SER A 23 10.43 4.24 13.60
N ALA A 24 10.30 5.36 14.31
CA ALA A 24 11.25 5.77 15.35
C ALA A 24 11.29 4.80 16.54
N LYS A 25 10.14 4.24 16.95
CA LYS A 25 10.07 3.20 18.01
C LYS A 25 10.87 1.94 17.67
N LEU A 26 11.06 1.66 16.38
CA LEU A 26 11.83 0.52 15.89
C LEU A 26 13.27 0.88 15.56
N ASP A 27 13.71 2.11 15.87
CA ASP A 27 15.02 2.65 15.49
C ASP A 27 15.25 2.67 13.97
N ARG A 28 14.21 2.98 13.18
CA ARG A 28 14.28 2.97 11.71
C ARG A 28 13.71 4.24 11.09
N THR A 29 14.18 4.57 9.88
CA THR A 29 13.65 5.69 9.10
C THR A 29 12.28 5.35 8.52
N SER A 30 11.40 6.35 8.34
CA SER A 30 10.09 6.13 7.74
C SER A 30 10.19 5.58 6.31
N HIS A 31 11.21 5.96 5.55
CA HIS A 31 11.47 5.40 4.22
C HIS A 31 11.78 3.90 4.27
N TRP A 32 12.69 3.46 5.16
CA TRP A 32 13.00 2.04 5.31
C TRP A 32 11.77 1.25 5.78
N PHE A 33 11.01 1.80 6.72
CA PHE A 33 9.81 1.17 7.26
C PHE A 33 8.75 0.95 6.17
N MET A 34 8.45 1.99 5.38
CA MET A 34 7.52 1.87 4.25
C MET A 34 8.00 0.85 3.22
N LYS A 35 9.30 0.86 2.87
CA LYS A 35 9.87 -0.11 1.93
C LYS A 35 9.70 -1.54 2.43
N LYS A 36 9.95 -1.80 3.72
CA LYS A 36 9.77 -3.13 4.33
C LYS A 36 8.31 -3.56 4.38
N ALA A 37 7.39 -2.66 4.70
CA ALA A 37 5.96 -2.94 4.69
C ALA A 37 5.46 -3.35 3.28
N ILE A 38 5.91 -2.64 2.23
CA ILE A 38 5.58 -2.97 0.84
C ILE A 38 6.10 -4.34 0.44
N LEU A 39 7.38 -4.63 0.72
CA LEU A 39 7.97 -5.93 0.39
C LEU A 39 7.22 -7.09 1.07
N GLN A 40 6.90 -6.94 2.36
CA GLN A 40 6.17 -7.96 3.11
C GLN A 40 4.74 -8.16 2.59
N LEU A 41 4.07 -7.10 2.14
CA LEU A 41 2.75 -7.22 1.55
C LEU A 41 2.81 -7.97 0.21
N ILE A 42 3.81 -7.68 -0.63
CA ILE A 42 4.05 -8.40 -1.89
C ILE A 42 4.29 -9.88 -1.61
N GLU A 43 5.22 -10.21 -0.71
CA GLU A 43 5.56 -11.59 -0.35
C GLU A 43 4.33 -12.39 0.10
N LYS A 44 3.45 -11.78 0.93
CA LYS A 44 2.22 -12.42 1.38
C LYS A 44 1.24 -12.68 0.24
N VAL A 45 1.06 -11.71 -0.66
CA VAL A 45 0.16 -11.84 -1.81
C VAL A 45 0.69 -12.87 -2.81
N GLU A 46 2.01 -12.90 -3.04
CA GLU A 46 2.67 -13.91 -3.88
C GLU A 46 2.55 -15.32 -3.29
N ALA A 47 2.51 -15.45 -1.97
CA ALA A 47 2.23 -16.71 -1.27
C ALA A 47 0.74 -17.13 -1.30
N GLY A 48 -0.14 -16.36 -1.96
CA GLY A 48 -1.55 -16.67 -2.14
C GLY A 48 -2.50 -16.06 -1.10
N ALA A 49 -2.01 -15.21 -0.19
CA ALA A 49 -2.90 -14.48 0.71
C ALA A 49 -3.70 -13.43 -0.07
N ARG A 50 -4.98 -13.31 0.23
CA ARG A 50 -5.80 -12.25 -0.34
C ARG A 50 -5.64 -10.97 0.48
N ILE A 51 -5.96 -9.83 -0.13
CA ILE A 51 -5.88 -8.55 0.57
C ILE A 51 -6.82 -8.50 1.78
N GLU A 52 -7.95 -9.21 1.72
CA GLU A 52 -8.92 -9.33 2.81
C GLU A 52 -8.44 -10.17 3.99
N ASP A 53 -7.38 -10.97 3.79
CA ASP A 53 -6.73 -11.75 4.86
C ASP A 53 -5.69 -10.90 5.61
N ILE A 54 -5.23 -9.80 5.00
CA ILE A 54 -4.13 -8.96 5.51
C ILE A 54 -4.67 -7.64 6.07
N ILE A 55 -5.72 -7.11 5.46
CA ILE A 55 -6.38 -5.85 5.84
C ILE A 55 -7.81 -6.19 6.27
N GLY A 56 -8.23 -5.69 7.45
CA GLY A 56 -9.59 -5.87 7.94
C GLY A 56 -10.63 -5.38 6.93
N LYS A 57 -11.70 -6.16 6.74
CA LYS A 57 -12.76 -5.89 5.74
C LYS A 57 -13.38 -4.50 5.92
N GLU A 58 -13.41 -3.95 7.13
CA GLU A 58 -13.94 -2.61 7.39
C GLU A 58 -13.14 -1.49 6.70
N PHE A 59 -11.88 -1.74 6.37
CA PHE A 59 -11.01 -0.81 5.64
C PHE A 59 -11.07 -1.02 4.13
N LEU A 60 -11.61 -2.15 3.66
CA LEU A 60 -11.70 -2.52 2.25
C LEU A 60 -12.94 -1.97 1.55
N GLU A 61 -14.07 -1.83 2.26
CA GLU A 61 -15.34 -1.35 1.69
C GLU A 61 -15.23 0.04 1.04
N LYS A 62 -14.28 0.88 1.46
CA LYS A 62 -14.00 2.18 0.82
C LYS A 62 -13.01 2.11 -0.35
N ASP A 63 -12.18 1.07 -0.42
CA ASP A 63 -11.06 0.98 -1.38
C ASP A 63 -11.41 0.15 -2.63
N SER A 64 -12.27 -0.88 -2.49
CA SER A 64 -12.64 -1.80 -3.57
C SER A 64 -13.24 -1.11 -4.80
N LEU A 65 -13.93 0.03 -4.63
CA LEU A 65 -14.54 0.76 -5.75
C LEU A 65 -13.62 1.82 -6.38
N ARG A 66 -12.66 2.38 -5.61
CA ARG A 66 -11.87 3.54 -6.05
C ARG A 66 -10.54 3.19 -6.71
N HIS A 67 -9.96 2.03 -6.38
CA HIS A 67 -8.64 1.64 -6.88
C HIS A 67 -8.64 0.30 -7.62
N SER A 68 -9.81 -0.30 -7.87
CA SER A 68 -9.92 -1.50 -8.70
C SER A 68 -9.53 -1.22 -10.15
N ILE A 69 -8.38 -1.75 -10.56
CA ILE A 69 -7.91 -1.72 -11.96
C ILE A 69 -8.90 -2.45 -12.89
N ALA A 70 -9.65 -3.43 -12.38
CA ALA A 70 -10.67 -4.16 -13.14
C ALA A 70 -11.83 -3.26 -13.57
N LEU A 71 -12.32 -2.37 -12.69
CA LEU A 71 -13.34 -1.37 -13.04
C LEU A 71 -12.81 -0.30 -14.00
N ARG A 72 -11.55 0.12 -13.84
CA ARG A 72 -10.91 1.09 -14.74
C ARG A 72 -10.81 0.57 -16.17
N ARG A 73 -10.55 -0.72 -16.36
CA ARG A 73 -10.48 -1.34 -17.70
C ARG A 73 -11.85 -1.37 -18.38
N HIS A 74 -12.92 -1.71 -17.66
CA HIS A 74 -14.29 -1.72 -18.20
C HIS A 74 -14.79 -0.33 -18.63
N MET A 75 -14.42 0.74 -17.90
CA MET A 75 -14.76 2.11 -18.31
C MET A 75 -13.97 2.61 -19.52
N ASN A 76 -12.75 2.12 -19.73
CA ASN A 76 -11.89 2.53 -20.85
C ASN A 76 -12.07 1.66 -22.12
N SER A 77 -12.76 0.53 -22.04
CA SER A 77 -13.04 -0.37 -23.17
C SER A 77 -14.40 -0.12 -23.82
N GLY A 78 -15.11 0.94 -23.43
CA GLY A 78 -16.33 1.42 -24.06
C GLY A 78 -16.08 2.70 -24.85
N SER A 79 -15.46 2.59 -26.03
CA SER A 79 -15.47 3.59 -27.10
C SER A 79 -15.27 2.87 -28.43
#